data_AF-A0A8T4FEY3-F1
#
_entry.id   AF-A0A8T4FEY3-F1
#
_cell.length_a   1.000
_cell.length_b   1.000
_cell.length_c   1.000
_cell.angle_alpha   90.00
_cell.angle_beta   90.00
_cell.angle_gamma   90.00
#
_symmetry.space_group_name_H-M   'P 1'
#
loop_
_entity.id
_entity.type
_entity.pdbx_description
1 polymer ?
#
loop_
_entity_poly.entity_id
_entity_poly.type
_entity_poly.pdbx_seq_one_letter_code
_entity_poly.pdbx_strand_id
1 'polypeptide(L)'
;NRAYLRRRRITAVIPEKADQQANRKNKGPAGGRPVGFDPVRYRQRNTVERCFQKIKAWRGLATRYDKDPASYEAGLHLRGSIMWLKLLAAT
;
A
#
# COMPACT_ATOMS: atom_id res chain seq x y z
N ASN A 1 3.11 -15.43 -7.62
CA ASN A 1 2.52 -14.08 -7.51
C ASN A 1 2.67 -13.20 -8.78
N ARG A 2 3.85 -13.11 -9.43
CA ARG A 2 4.04 -12.26 -10.64
C ARG A 2 3.07 -12.57 -11.81
N ALA A 3 2.80 -13.84 -12.10
CA ALA A 3 1.85 -14.24 -13.15
C ALA A 3 0.41 -13.75 -12.86
N TYR A 4 -0.01 -13.79 -11.60
CA TYR A 4 -1.32 -13.31 -11.16
C TYR A 4 -1.46 -11.78 -11.34
N LEU A 5 -0.47 -11.02 -10.88
CA LEU A 5 -0.44 -9.56 -11.03
C LEU A 5 -0.45 -9.15 -12.51
N ARG A 6 0.32 -9.86 -13.36
CA ARG A 6 0.33 -9.64 -14.81
C ARG A 6 -1.02 -9.91 -15.46
N ARG A 7 -1.68 -11.02 -15.11
CA ARG A 7 -3.02 -11.37 -15.61
C ARG A 7 -4.03 -10.26 -15.29
N ARG A 8 -3.90 -9.64 -14.11
CA ARG A 8 -4.78 -8.56 -13.64
C ARG A 8 -4.33 -7.16 -14.08
N ARG A 9 -3.27 -7.04 -14.89
CA ARG A 9 -2.65 -5.78 -15.32
C ARG A 9 -2.29 -4.85 -14.14
N ILE A 10 -1.95 -5.44 -12.99
CA ILE A 10 -1.52 -4.70 -11.81
C ILE A 10 -0.02 -4.41 -11.96
N THR A 11 0.31 -3.13 -12.15
CA THR A 11 1.70 -2.67 -12.23
C THR A 11 2.29 -2.49 -10.84
N ALA A 12 3.49 -3.03 -10.62
CA ALA A 12 4.23 -2.77 -9.39
C ALA A 12 4.74 -1.32 -9.38
N VAL A 13 4.42 -0.58 -8.32
CA VAL A 13 4.84 0.82 -8.14
C VAL A 13 6.18 0.92 -7.38
N ILE A 14 6.60 -0.16 -6.73
CA ILE A 14 7.84 -0.22 -5.94
C ILE A 14 9.03 -0.43 -6.89
N PRO A 15 10.14 0.31 -6.71
CA PRO A 15 11.35 0.12 -7.52
C PRO A 15 11.96 -1.26 -7.29
N GLU A 16 12.51 -1.85 -8.35
CA GLU A 16 13.32 -3.06 -8.25
C GLU A 16 14.65 -2.73 -7.55
N LYS A 17 15.04 -3.51 -6.54
CA LYS A 17 16.33 -3.31 -5.86
C LYS A 17 17.49 -3.55 -6.83
N ALA A 18 18.63 -2.88 -6.61
CA ALA A 18 19.76 -2.93 -7.54
C ALA A 18 20.33 -4.35 -7.76
N ASP A 19 20.42 -5.15 -6.70
CA ASP A 19 20.80 -6.57 -6.73
C ASP A 19 19.84 -7.42 -7.57
N GLN A 20 18.53 -7.15 -7.46
CA GLN A 20 17.51 -7.83 -8.25
C GLN A 20 17.60 -7.46 -9.74
N GLN A 21 17.86 -6.19 -10.05
CA GLN A 21 18.11 -5.75 -11.42
C GLN A 21 19.34 -6.45 -12.02
N ALA A 22 20.43 -6.57 -11.25
CA ALA A 22 21.65 -7.25 -11.67
C ALA A 22 21.40 -8.75 -11.91
N ASN A 23 20.79 -9.45 -10.96
CA ASN A 23 20.45 -10.86 -11.10
C ASN A 23 19.49 -11.13 -12.27
N ARG A 24 18.56 -10.20 -12.54
CA ARG A 24 17.67 -10.28 -13.71
C ARG A 24 18.48 -10.18 -15.01
N LYS A 25 19.41 -9.22 -15.11
CA LYS A 25 20.29 -9.05 -16.27
C LYS A 25 21.18 -10.29 -16.48
N ASN A 26 21.73 -10.85 -15.40
CA ASN A 26 22.57 -12.06 -15.45
C ASN A 26 21.82 -13.30 -15.98
N LYS A 27 20.50 -13.38 -15.77
CA LYS A 27 19.65 -14.46 -16.30
C LYS A 27 19.29 -14.30 -17.79
N GLY A 28 19.69 -13.20 -18.43
CA GLY A 28 19.42 -12.93 -19.85
C GLY A 28 17.93 -13.09 -20.21
N PRO A 29 17.58 -13.84 -21.27
CA PRO A 29 16.19 -14.01 -21.70
C PRO A 29 15.29 -14.68 -20.66
N ALA A 30 15.85 -15.51 -19.77
CA ALA A 30 15.11 -16.13 -18.66
C ALA A 30 14.84 -15.16 -17.49
N GLY A 31 15.47 -13.98 -17.48
CA GLY A 31 15.29 -12.96 -16.43
C GLY A 31 13.94 -12.26 -16.48
N GLY A 32 13.27 -12.25 -17.64
CA GLY A 32 11.96 -11.63 -17.80
C GLY A 32 11.97 -10.09 -17.84
N ARG A 33 10.76 -9.53 -17.87
CA ARG A 33 10.52 -8.10 -18.12
C ARG A 33 10.98 -7.21 -16.95
N PRO A 34 11.67 -6.08 -17.21
CA PRO A 34 11.92 -5.05 -16.20
C PRO A 34 10.62 -4.51 -15.59
N VAL A 35 10.67 -4.10 -14.33
CA VAL A 35 9.56 -3.39 -13.68
C VAL A 35 9.55 -1.94 -14.17
N GLY A 36 8.41 -1.45 -14.66
CA GLY A 36 8.24 -0.03 -14.97
C GLY A 36 8.15 0.76 -13.67
N PHE A 37 9.19 1.55 -13.37
CA PHE A 37 9.22 2.40 -12.19
C PHE A 37 8.77 3.82 -12.57
N ASP A 38 7.73 4.30 -11.88
CA ASP A 38 7.29 5.69 -11.96
C ASP A 38 7.60 6.39 -10.62
N PRO A 39 8.60 7.28 -10.57
CA PRO A 39 9.00 7.97 -9.34
C PRO A 39 7.94 8.94 -8.82
N VAL A 40 7.08 9.50 -9.67
CA VAL A 40 5.99 10.39 -9.25
C VAL A 40 4.94 9.56 -8.53
N ARG A 41 4.52 8.45 -9.14
CA ARG A 41 3.54 7.53 -8.54
C ARG A 41 4.07 6.88 -7.28
N TYR A 42 5.35 6.54 -7.22
CA TYR A 42 5.97 6.00 -6.02
C TYR A 42 5.93 6.99 -4.85
N ARG A 43 6.16 8.28 -5.10
CA ARG A 43 6.07 9.33 -4.06
C ARG A 43 4.66 9.46 -3.47
N GLN A 44 3.62 9.29 -4.29
CA GLN A 44 2.22 9.36 -3.84
C GLN A 44 1.84 8.25 -2.83
N ARG A 45 2.59 7.14 -2.78
CA ARG A 45 2.41 6.06 -1.80
C ARG A 45 2.52 6.56 -0.35
N ASN A 46 3.39 7.54 -0.10
CA ASN A 46 3.59 8.12 1.23
C ASN A 46 2.29 8.72 1.79
N THR A 47 1.44 9.31 0.95
CA THR A 47 0.14 9.87 1.39
C THR A 47 -0.76 8.77 1.93
N VAL A 48 -0.84 7.64 1.23
CA VAL A 48 -1.62 6.47 1.64
C VAL A 48 -1.05 5.86 2.92
N GLU A 49 0.27 5.70 3.01
CA GLU A 49 0.95 5.20 4.21
C GLU A 49 0.70 6.07 5.44
N ARG A 50 0.82 7.40 5.29
CA ARG A 50 0.52 8.35 6.37
C ARG A 50 -0.94 8.29 6.78
N CYS A 51 -1.87 8.07 5.85
CA CYS A 51 -3.28 7.85 6.16
C CYS A 51 -3.46 6.59 7.03
N PHE A 52 -2.94 5.44 6.60
CA PHE A 52 -3.00 4.21 7.40
C PHE A 52 -2.31 4.35 8.75
N GLN A 53 -1.20 5.08 8.83
CA GLN A 53 -0.53 5.35 10.10
C GLN A 53 -1.41 6.17 11.06
N LYS A 54 -2.16 7.15 10.55
CA LYS A 54 -3.13 7.91 11.35
C LYS A 54 -4.30 7.03 11.82
N ILE A 55 -4.77 6.09 11.00
CA ILE A 55 -5.81 5.13 11.40
C ILE A 55 -5.28 4.25 12.55
N LYS A 56 -4.07 3.71 12.40
CA LYS A 56 -3.40 2.84 13.38
C LYS A 56 -3.00 3.55 14.69
N ALA A 57 -3.16 4.87 14.79
CA ALA A 57 -3.03 5.55 16.08
C ALA A 57 -4.05 5.03 17.12
N TRP A 58 -5.18 4.48 16.66
CA TRP A 58 -6.09 3.73 17.50
C TRP A 58 -5.61 2.29 17.65
N ARG A 59 -5.13 1.93 18.85
CA ARG A 59 -4.53 0.61 19.12
C ARG A 59 -5.46 -0.54 18.76
N GLY A 60 -6.75 -0.45 19.11
CA GLY A 60 -7.74 -1.49 18.79
C GLY A 60 -7.79 -1.85 17.29
N LEU A 61 -7.68 -0.85 16.40
CA LEU A 61 -7.63 -1.05 14.96
C LEU A 61 -6.26 -1.57 14.47
N ALA A 62 -5.17 -1.08 15.08
CA ALA A 62 -3.82 -1.48 14.71
C ALA A 62 -3.52 -2.95 15.04
N THR A 63 -3.96 -3.40 16.21
CA THR A 63 -3.76 -4.77 16.68
C THR A 63 -4.91 -5.70 16.29
N ARG A 64 -6.03 -5.17 15.80
CA ARG A 64 -7.26 -5.91 15.48
C ARG A 64 -7.79 -6.67 16.70
N TYR A 65 -8.08 -5.95 17.77
CA TYR A 65 -8.64 -6.56 18.99
C TYR A 65 -10.09 -7.01 18.83
N ASP A 66 -10.83 -6.38 17.90
CA ASP A 66 -12.20 -6.78 17.60
C ASP A 66 -12.23 -8.22 17.03
N LYS A 67 -13.02 -9.08 17.66
CA LYS A 67 -13.20 -10.48 17.24
C LYS A 67 -14.17 -10.62 16.07
N ASP A 68 -15.13 -9.71 15.98
CA ASP A 68 -16.15 -9.69 14.93
C ASP A 68 -15.72 -8.75 13.78
N PRO A 69 -15.73 -9.23 12.51
CA PRO A 69 -15.48 -8.39 11.35
C PRO A 69 -16.34 -7.11 11.30
N ALA A 70 -17.61 -7.19 11.71
CA ALA A 70 -18.51 -6.05 11.70
C ALA A 70 -18.09 -4.97 12.71
N SER A 71 -17.65 -5.38 13.90
CA SER A 71 -17.12 -4.46 14.91
C SER A 71 -15.84 -3.78 14.44
N TYR A 72 -14.93 -4.53 13.80
CA TYR A 72 -13.72 -3.97 13.21
C TYR A 72 -14.02 -2.95 12.10
N GLU A 73 -14.96 -3.28 11.21
CA GLU A 73 -15.41 -2.40 10.13
C GLU A 73 -16.06 -1.13 10.66
N ALA A 74 -16.94 -1.25 11.67
CA ALA A 74 -17.53 -0.09 12.35
C ALA A 74 -16.46 0.82 12.97
N GLY A 75 -15.43 0.24 13.59
CA GLY A 75 -14.29 0.98 14.12
C GLY A 75 -13.50 1.72 13.03
N LEU A 76 -13.29 1.10 11.88
CA LEU A 76 -12.63 1.74 10.72
C LEU A 76 -13.45 2.92 10.20
N HIS A 77 -14.76 2.76 10.03
CA HIS A 77 -15.66 3.83 9.60
C HIS A 77 -15.66 4.98 10.60
N LEU A 78 -15.80 4.69 11.89
CA LEU A 78 -15.76 5.70 12.94
C LEU A 78 -14.44 6.50 12.90
N ARG A 79 -13.30 5.81 12.80
CA ARG A 79 -12.00 6.47 12.73
C ARG A 79 -11.87 7.32 11.46
N GLY A 80 -12.35 6.82 10.33
CA GLY A 80 -12.40 7.55 9.06
C GLY A 80 -13.23 8.83 9.17
N SER A 81 -14.45 8.75 9.73
CA SER A 81 -15.33 9.88 9.94
C SER A 81 -14.70 10.95 10.84
N ILE A 82 -14.06 10.55 11.94
CA ILE A 82 -13.34 11.50 12.82
C ILE A 82 -12.20 12.20 12.08
N MET A 83 -11.44 11.46 11.26
CA MET A 83 -10.38 12.06 10.44
C MET A 83 -10.93 13.05 9.42
N TRP A 84 -12.07 12.75 8.81
CA TRP A 84 -12.75 13.62 7.86
C TRP A 84 -13.26 14.91 8.51
N LEU A 85 -13.94 14.80 9.65
CA LEU A 85 -14.45 15.97 10.40
C LEU A 85 -13.30 16.91 10.82
N LYS A 86 -12.16 16.35 11.24
CA LYS A 86 -10.97 17.15 11.57
C LYS A 86 -10.38 17.89 10.37
N LEU A 87 -10.48 17.32 9.18
CA LEU A 87 -10.03 17.98 7.96
C LEU A 87 -10.95 19.16 7.61
N LEU A 88 -12.28 18.93 7.69
CA LEU A 88 -13.27 19.98 7.45
C LEU A 88 -13.15 21.13 8.44
N ALA A 89 -12.94 20.85 9.72
CA ALA A 89 -12.78 21.89 10.75
C ALA A 89 -11.45 22.65 10.68
N ALA A 90 -10.47 22.13 9.93
CA ALA A 90 -9.17 22.78 9.73
C ALA A 90 -9.11 23.60 8.43
N THR A 91 -10.20 23.62 7.66
CA THR A 91 -10.39 24.43 6.45
C THR A 91 -11.17 25.69 6.82
#